data_AF-A0A812M167-F1
#
_entry.id   AF-A0A812M167-F1
#
_cell.length_a   1.000
_cell.length_b   1.000
_cell.length_c   1.000
_cell.angle_alpha   90.00
_cell.angle_beta   90.00
_cell.angle_gamma   90.00
#
_symmetry.space_group_name_H-M   'P 1'
#
loop_
_entity.id
_entity.type
_entity.pdbx_description
1 polymer ?
#
loop_
_entity_poly.entity_id
_entity_poly.type
_entity_poly.pdbx_seq_one_letter_code
_entity_poly.pdbx_strand_id
1 'polypeptide(L)'
;MVYKSIKSTTRNGRRGIRRWLTKSQMLVIFDSAEIVDSIIARKETDDFLRSTEVREHPDCPGLVQYLVLVEEEVTDEDVDEITDMFRMEDAGSSEDDDSDDESDDDDDNDKPTPTSKGGKDR
;
A
#
# COMPACT_ATOMS: atom_id res chain seq x y z
N MET A 1 3.69 9.51 38.45
CA MET A 1 3.68 10.69 37.53
C MET A 1 3.85 10.19 36.09
N VAL A 2 3.04 10.69 35.13
CA VAL A 2 3.09 10.27 33.72
C VAL A 2 3.87 11.31 32.91
N TYR A 3 4.83 10.88 32.10
CA TYR A 3 5.61 11.75 31.22
C TYR A 3 5.41 11.33 29.77
N LYS A 4 5.30 12.30 28.86
CA LYS A 4 5.18 12.05 27.41
C LYS A 4 6.52 12.25 26.73
N SER A 5 7.00 11.25 26.01
CA SER A 5 8.15 11.38 25.10
C SER A 5 7.62 11.59 23.69
N ILE A 6 8.05 12.66 23.02
CA ILE A 6 7.75 12.91 21.61
C ILE A 6 9.02 12.60 20.83
N LYS A 7 8.95 11.64 19.91
CA LYS A 7 10.02 11.37 18.95
C LYS A 7 9.52 11.77 17.58
N SER A 8 10.12 12.81 17.00
CA SER A 8 9.87 13.19 15.62
C SER A 8 10.74 12.34 14.71
N THR A 9 10.14 11.64 13.76
CA THR A 9 10.85 10.83 12.77
C THR A 9 10.40 11.22 11.38
N THR A 10 11.35 11.51 10.50
CA THR A 10 11.08 11.74 9.08
C THR A 10 11.03 10.38 8.38
N ARG A 11 9.91 10.05 7.76
CA ARG A 11 9.76 8.85 6.93
C ARG A 11 9.72 9.26 5.46
N ASN A 12 10.63 8.71 4.67
CA ASN A 12 10.58 8.87 3.22
C ASN A 12 9.58 7.84 2.65
N GLY A 13 8.43 8.32 2.20
CA GLY A 13 7.46 7.53 1.45
C GLY A 13 7.68 7.70 -0.05
N ARG A 14 7.55 6.61 -0.82
CA ARG A 14 7.36 6.68 -2.28
C ARG A 14 5.91 6.33 -2.58
N ARG A 15 5.16 7.25 -3.16
CA ARG A 15 3.78 7.00 -3.58
C ARG A 15 3.62 7.16 -5.09
N GLY A 16 3.00 6.17 -5.72
CA GLY A 16 2.61 6.28 -7.12
C GLY A 16 1.39 7.19 -7.27
N ILE A 17 1.47 8.18 -8.15
CA ILE A 17 0.34 9.06 -8.48
C ILE A 17 -0.19 8.70 -9.85
N ARG A 18 -1.51 8.59 -9.99
CA ARG A 18 -2.14 8.47 -11.31
C ARG A 18 -2.24 9.84 -11.95
N ARG A 19 -1.57 10.02 -13.10
CA ARG A 19 -1.60 11.26 -13.89
C ARG A 19 -2.15 11.00 -15.29
N TRP A 20 -2.83 11.98 -15.83
CA TRP A 20 -3.26 11.98 -17.23
C TRP A 20 -2.10 12.45 -18.10
N LEU A 21 -1.63 11.57 -18.98
CA LEU A 21 -0.45 11.82 -19.81
C LEU A 21 -0.77 11.60 -21.28
N THR A 22 -0.15 12.40 -22.12
CA THR A 22 -0.14 12.19 -23.56
C THR A 22 0.88 11.12 -23.94
N LYS A 23 0.75 10.52 -25.12
CA LYS A 23 1.69 9.53 -25.64
C LYS A 23 3.15 10.04 -25.61
N SER A 24 3.37 11.29 -25.97
CA SER A 24 4.69 11.93 -25.95
C SER A 24 5.27 12.06 -24.54
N GLN A 25 4.44 12.38 -23.54
CA GLN A 25 4.87 12.44 -22.14
C GLN A 25 5.18 11.05 -21.57
N MET A 26 4.41 10.03 -21.95
CA MET A 26 4.70 8.65 -21.55
C MET A 26 6.06 8.17 -22.09
N LEU A 27 6.42 8.55 -23.32
CA LEU A 27 7.72 8.20 -23.90
C LEU A 27 8.89 8.76 -23.10
N VAL A 28 8.73 9.95 -22.51
CA VAL A 28 9.77 10.59 -21.66
C VAL A 28 9.92 9.89 -20.31
N ILE A 29 8.87 9.21 -19.83
CA ILE A 29 8.88 8.55 -18.51
C ILE A 29 9.37 7.10 -18.62
N PHE A 30 8.92 6.37 -19.63
CA PHE A 30 9.22 4.95 -19.78
C PHE A 30 10.43 4.67 -20.68
N ASP A 31 10.97 5.69 -21.35
CA ASP A 31 12.12 5.63 -22.27
C ASP A 31 12.03 4.55 -23.38
N SER A 32 10.86 3.96 -23.59
CA SER A 32 10.63 2.87 -24.53
C SER A 32 9.29 3.03 -25.22
N ALA A 33 9.35 3.16 -26.55
CA ALA A 33 8.15 3.25 -27.39
C ALA A 33 7.32 1.96 -27.37
N GLU A 34 7.97 0.81 -27.31
CA GLU A 34 7.29 -0.48 -27.29
C GLU A 34 6.43 -0.65 -26.03
N ILE A 35 6.96 -0.22 -24.88
CA ILE A 35 6.22 -0.25 -23.61
C ILE A 35 5.02 0.69 -23.70
N VAL A 36 5.21 1.92 -24.16
CA VAL A 36 4.13 2.90 -24.30
C VAL A 36 3.03 2.41 -25.24
N ASP A 37 3.41 1.86 -26.39
CA ASP A 37 2.47 1.32 -27.38
C ASP A 37 1.70 0.12 -26.81
N SER A 38 2.35 -0.77 -26.04
CA SER A 38 1.68 -1.90 -25.39
C SER A 38 0.66 -1.45 -24.33
N ILE A 39 0.96 -0.38 -23.57
CA ILE A 39 0.05 0.19 -22.58
C ILE A 39 -1.17 0.82 -23.27
N ILE A 40 -0.93 1.60 -24.32
CA ILE A 40 -2.00 2.24 -25.10
C ILE A 40 -2.88 1.17 -25.74
N ALA A 41 -2.28 0.18 -26.42
CA ALA A 41 -3.02 -0.90 -27.06
C ALA A 41 -3.90 -1.65 -26.06
N ARG A 42 -3.40 -1.92 -24.84
CA ARG A 42 -4.19 -2.55 -23.77
C ARG A 42 -5.39 -1.68 -23.35
N LYS A 43 -5.18 -0.37 -23.19
CA LYS A 43 -6.24 0.56 -22.78
C LYS A 43 -7.30 0.79 -23.86
N GLU A 44 -6.91 0.72 -25.13
CA GLU A 44 -7.82 0.89 -26.27
C GLU A 44 -8.62 -0.39 -26.58
N THR A 45 -8.01 -1.56 -26.38
CA THR A 45 -8.64 -2.87 -26.63
C THR A 45 -9.67 -3.26 -25.57
N ASP A 46 -9.49 -2.83 -24.32
CA ASP A 46 -10.44 -3.06 -23.24
C ASP A 46 -11.45 -1.91 -23.14
N ASP A 47 -12.72 -2.18 -23.42
CA ASP A 47 -13.79 -1.18 -23.37
C ASP A 47 -13.96 -0.53 -21.99
N PHE A 48 -13.69 -1.27 -20.90
CA PHE A 48 -13.80 -0.74 -19.55
C PHE A 48 -12.70 0.29 -19.28
N LEU A 49 -11.45 -0.07 -19.61
CA LEU A 49 -10.30 0.84 -19.49
C LEU A 49 -10.42 2.03 -20.44
N ARG A 50 -10.97 1.84 -21.65
CA ARG A 50 -11.20 2.94 -22.59
C ARG A 50 -12.15 3.99 -22.03
N SER A 51 -13.19 3.58 -21.29
CA SER A 51 -14.14 4.54 -20.72
C SER A 51 -13.62 5.27 -19.47
N THR A 52 -12.68 4.66 -18.74
CA THR A 52 -12.23 5.14 -17.42
C THR A 52 -10.83 5.75 -17.45
N GLU A 53 -9.97 5.30 -18.35
CA GLU A 53 -8.53 5.61 -18.39
C GLU A 53 -8.08 6.24 -19.71
N VAL A 54 -8.99 6.46 -20.66
CA VAL A 54 -8.73 7.15 -21.92
C VAL A 54 -9.68 8.33 -22.04
N ARG A 55 -9.16 9.52 -22.34
CA ARG A 55 -9.96 10.72 -22.54
C ARG A 55 -9.33 11.67 -23.54
N GLU A 56 -10.12 12.58 -24.09
CA GLU A 56 -9.59 13.68 -24.87
C GLU A 56 -8.99 14.77 -23.97
N HIS A 57 -8.02 15.49 -24.52
CA HIS A 57 -7.37 16.60 -23.86
C HIS A 57 -8.36 17.78 -23.75
N PRO A 58 -8.58 18.36 -22.56
CA PRO A 58 -9.58 19.41 -22.36
C PRO A 58 -9.34 20.64 -23.25
N ASP A 59 -8.07 21.04 -23.39
CA ASP A 59 -7.70 22.24 -24.15
C ASP A 59 -7.39 21.98 -25.65
N CYS A 60 -7.32 20.73 -26.08
CA CYS A 60 -6.88 20.37 -27.44
C CYS A 60 -7.70 19.19 -27.98
N PRO A 61 -8.85 19.47 -28.63
CA PRO A 61 -9.71 18.42 -29.19
C PRO A 61 -8.96 17.65 -30.29
N GLY A 62 -9.02 16.32 -30.21
CA GLY A 62 -8.26 15.40 -31.07
C GLY A 62 -6.93 14.90 -30.48
N LEU A 63 -6.48 15.45 -29.36
CA LEU A 63 -5.35 14.90 -28.59
C LEU A 63 -5.88 13.99 -27.48
N VAL A 64 -5.34 12.78 -27.36
CA VAL A 64 -5.77 11.78 -26.36
C VAL A 64 -4.79 11.74 -25.19
N GLN A 65 -5.35 11.65 -23.98
CA GLN A 65 -4.64 11.43 -22.73
C GLN A 65 -4.99 10.05 -22.16
N TYR A 66 -3.99 9.43 -21.56
CA TYR A 66 -4.06 8.13 -20.91
C TYR A 66 -3.76 8.29 -19.42
N LEU A 67 -4.58 7.66 -18.58
CA LEU A 67 -4.34 7.65 -17.14
C LEU A 67 -3.26 6.62 -16.80
N VAL A 68 -2.11 7.07 -16.29
CA VAL A 68 -0.98 6.19 -15.99
C VAL A 68 -0.50 6.42 -14.57
N LEU A 69 -0.14 5.33 -13.88
CA LEU A 69 0.52 5.40 -12.59
C LEU A 69 1.98 5.77 -12.82
N VAL A 70 2.39 6.93 -12.30
CA VAL A 70 3.78 7.40 -12.35
C VAL A 70 4.38 7.25 -10.95
N GLU A 71 5.55 6.62 -10.88
CA GLU A 71 6.36 6.53 -9.66
C GLU A 71 7.10 7.84 -9.43
N GLU A 72 6.38 8.89 -9.05
CA GLU A 72 7.02 10.18 -8.82
C GLU A 72 6.26 10.98 -7.76
N GLU A 73 6.48 10.60 -6.51
CA GLU A 73 6.52 11.54 -5.39
C GLU A 73 7.32 10.90 -4.25
N VAL A 74 8.47 11.50 -3.93
CA VAL A 74 9.12 11.30 -2.64
C VAL A 74 8.42 12.28 -1.70
N THR A 75 7.56 11.77 -0.84
CA THR A 75 6.94 12.56 0.22
C THR A 75 7.75 12.36 1.49
N ASP A 76 8.34 13.43 1.99
CA ASP A 76 8.91 13.46 3.33
C ASP A 76 7.75 13.71 4.30
N GLU A 77 7.33 12.68 5.01
CA GLU A 77 6.30 12.78 6.04
C GLU A 77 6.99 12.88 7.41
N ASP A 78 6.75 14.00 8.11
CA ASP A 78 7.17 14.16 9.50
C ASP A 78 6.12 13.49 10.41
N VAL A 79 6.53 12.41 11.07
CA VAL A 79 5.68 11.63 11.98
C VAL A 79 6.16 11.83 13.42
N ASP A 80 5.31 12.44 14.24
CA ASP A 80 5.51 12.55 15.68
C ASP A 80 4.92 11.33 16.40
N GLU A 81 5.80 10.47 16.92
CA GLU A 81 5.41 9.36 17.79
C GLU A 81 5.37 9.84 19.25
N ILE A 82 4.19 9.84 19.87
CA ILE A 82 3.99 10.20 21.28
C ILE A 82 3.89 8.90 22.10
N THR A 83 4.86 8.68 22.99
CA THR A 83 4.87 7.54 23.92
C THR A 83 4.65 8.02 25.36
N ASP A 84 3.63 7.48 26.02
CA ASP A 84 3.40 7.71 27.46
C ASP A 84 4.31 6.78 28.27
N MET A 85 5.20 7.36 29.08
CA MET A 85 6.06 6.63 30.00
C MET A 85 5.58 6.80 31.44
N PHE A 86 5.30 5.67 32.10
CA PHE A 86 5.02 5.64 33.53
C PHE A 86 6.33 5.53 34.29
N ARG A 87 6.54 6.45 35.23
CA ARG A 87 7.63 6.31 36.20
C ARG A 87 7.12 5.42 37.33
N MET A 88 7.66 4.20 37.42
CA MET A 88 7.55 3.40 38.64
C MET A 88 8.37 4.14 39.70
N GLU A 89 7.70 4.76 40.65
CA GLU A 89 8.36 5.24 41.85
C GLU A 89 8.83 3.98 42.57
N ASP A 90 10.14 3.84 42.76
CA ASP A 90 10.78 2.76 43.50
C ASP A 90 10.27 2.81 44.95
N ALA A 91 9.09 2.24 45.17
CA ALA A 91 8.64 1.80 46.47
C ALA A 91 9.26 0.41 46.63
N GLY A 92 10.42 0.38 47.30
CA GLY A 92 11.12 -0.85 47.59
C GLY A 92 10.21 -1.91 48.25
N SER A 93 10.62 -3.16 47.99
CA SER A 93 10.33 -4.36 48.78
C SER A 93 8.99 -5.08 48.58
N SER A 94 9.04 -6.17 47.83
CA SER A 94 8.55 -7.52 48.21
C SER A 94 9.08 -8.49 47.15
N GLU A 95 10.14 -9.26 47.43
CA GLU A 95 10.09 -10.65 47.92
C GLU A 95 9.36 -11.62 46.97
N ASP A 96 10.06 -12.73 46.76
CA ASP A 96 9.98 -13.76 45.74
C ASP A 96 8.60 -14.44 45.58
N ASP A 97 8.24 -14.77 44.34
CA ASP A 97 7.39 -15.94 44.07
C ASP A 97 7.78 -16.54 42.71
N ASP A 98 8.72 -17.50 42.78
CA ASP A 98 8.95 -18.50 41.74
C ASP A 98 7.69 -19.40 41.67
N SER A 99 6.91 -19.24 40.61
CA SER A 99 5.91 -20.24 40.23
C SER A 99 6.33 -20.82 38.87
N ASP A 100 7.04 -21.95 38.95
CA ASP A 100 7.21 -22.94 37.89
C ASP A 100 5.83 -23.40 37.39
N ASP A 101 5.47 -23.02 36.17
CA ASP A 101 4.30 -23.56 35.45
C ASP A 101 4.81 -24.47 34.33
N GLU A 102 5.13 -25.70 34.68
CA GLU A 102 5.25 -26.81 33.73
C GLU A 102 3.93 -27.59 33.72
N SER A 103 3.23 -27.58 32.59
CA SER A 103 2.23 -28.58 32.22
C SER A 103 2.13 -28.64 30.71
N ASP A 104 2.81 -29.64 30.15
CA ASP A 104 2.45 -30.32 28.91
C ASP A 104 0.94 -30.52 28.82
N ASP A 105 0.34 -30.18 27.68
CA ASP A 105 -0.68 -31.04 27.12
C ASP A 105 -0.64 -30.98 25.59
N ASP A 106 -0.54 -32.18 25.05
CA ASP A 106 -0.62 -32.57 23.66
C ASP A 106 -1.86 -31.96 22.96
N ASP A 107 -1.80 -31.84 21.64
CA ASP A 107 -2.52 -32.80 20.79
C ASP A 107 -2.87 -32.20 19.42
N ASP A 108 -2.39 -32.92 18.42
CA ASP A 108 -3.02 -33.24 17.16
C ASP A 108 -3.70 -32.15 16.28
N ASN A 109 -2.98 -31.91 15.17
CA ASN A 109 -3.37 -32.47 13.88
C ASN A 109 -4.25 -31.64 12.90
N ASP A 110 -3.83 -31.77 11.65
CA ASP A 110 -4.55 -31.71 10.38
C ASP A 110 -5.12 -30.37 9.85
N LYS A 111 -4.27 -29.74 9.01
CA LYS A 111 -4.46 -29.49 7.57
C LYS A 111 -5.77 -28.89 6.99
N PRO A 112 -5.65 -28.18 5.85
CA PRO A 112 -6.71 -27.36 5.28
C PRO A 112 -7.70 -28.19 4.47
N THR A 113 -8.98 -27.78 4.46
CA THR A 113 -9.94 -28.25 3.45
C THR A 113 -10.36 -27.13 2.50
N PRO A 114 -10.22 -27.35 1.18
CA PRO A 114 -10.79 -26.52 0.13
C PRO A 114 -12.18 -27.02 -0.29
N THR A 115 -12.79 -26.24 -1.18
CA THR A 115 -13.91 -26.57 -2.08
C THR A 115 -15.33 -26.17 -1.63
N SER A 116 -15.97 -25.36 -2.47
CA SER A 116 -17.12 -25.85 -3.25
C SER A 116 -17.41 -24.92 -4.44
N LYS A 117 -17.22 -25.50 -5.63
CA LYS A 117 -17.91 -25.14 -6.87
C LYS A 117 -19.42 -25.40 -6.69
N GLY A 118 -20.25 -24.47 -7.15
CA GLY A 118 -21.61 -24.71 -7.66
C GLY A 118 -21.86 -23.65 -8.73
N GLY A 119 -22.05 -23.94 -10.01
CA GLY A 119 -23.06 -24.83 -10.59
C GLY A 119 -24.22 -23.94 -11.04
N LYS A 120 -24.22 -23.40 -12.26
CA LYS A 120 -24.66 -24.00 -13.54
C LYS A 120 -26.19 -23.98 -13.73
N ASP A 121 -26.58 -23.36 -14.85
CA ASP A 121 -27.83 -23.47 -15.63
C ASP A 121 -29.19 -23.14 -14.97
N ARG A 122 -29.80 -22.04 -15.45
CA ARG A 122 -31.06 -22.08 -16.20
C ARG A 122 -31.36 -20.76 -16.90
#